data_AF-A0A8S2NXR4-F1
#
_entry.id   AF-A0A8S2NXR4-F1
#
_cell.length_a   1.000
_cell.length_b   1.000
_cell.length_c   1.000
_cell.angle_alpha   90.00
_cell.angle_beta   90.00
_cell.angle_gamma   90.00
#
_symmetry.space_group_name_H-M   'P 1'
#
loop_
_entity.id
_entity.type
_entity.pdbx_description
1 polymer ?
#
loop_
_entity_poly.entity_id
_entity_poly.type
_entity_poly.pdbx_seq_one_letter_code
_entity_poly.pdbx_strand_id
1 'polypeptide(L)'
;MFNSGHIKGPISHQLKFIYPEDQPAIPIYRVLEPEGHVINESETPEFTDEHIIKLYKDMTLLNVMDQVLYESQRQGRISFYMTNTGEEATHVGSAAALNPKDLIYGQYREAGVLMYRGFKLHEFIDQCFGNAHASCKGIQMPIHYGSRNLNFVTISSTVATQMPQAVGSAYAFKRRNNGYAISTSTIEQYRGDGIASRAPGYGMITIRVDGNDLFAVYNATKAARELTVNKSRPVLIEAMTLRCNCSVGVINKDNMGSNLDFRYSLSKVEMIIAE
;
A
#
# COMPACT_ATOMS: atom_id res chain seq x y z
N MET A 1 25.96 7.85 -39.59
CA MET A 1 24.81 7.23 -38.89
C MET A 1 25.03 7.39 -37.39
N PHE A 2 24.36 8.35 -36.74
CA PHE A 2 24.41 8.50 -35.28
C PHE A 2 23.15 7.85 -34.69
N ASN A 3 23.29 6.60 -34.24
CA ASN A 3 22.25 5.91 -33.49
C ASN A 3 22.63 5.93 -32.00
N SER A 4 22.63 7.12 -31.40
CA SER A 4 22.84 7.30 -29.96
C SER A 4 21.51 7.09 -29.23
N GLY A 5 21.54 6.29 -28.16
CA GLY A 5 20.35 5.75 -27.49
C GLY A 5 19.57 6.76 -26.62
N HIS A 6 19.26 7.93 -27.15
CA HIS A 6 18.65 9.04 -26.41
C HIS A 6 17.20 9.29 -26.86
N ILE A 7 16.27 8.68 -26.12
CA ILE A 7 14.84 9.04 -26.04
C ILE A 7 14.02 8.80 -27.33
N LYS A 8 12.89 8.09 -27.21
CA LYS A 8 11.93 7.86 -28.32
C LYS A 8 11.05 9.11 -28.57
N GLY A 9 11.66 10.24 -28.93
CA GLY A 9 10.97 11.50 -29.20
C GLY A 9 11.22 12.03 -30.62
N PRO A 10 10.21 12.58 -31.31
CA PRO A 10 10.44 13.33 -32.55
C PRO A 10 11.16 14.66 -32.25
N ILE A 11 11.96 15.13 -33.21
CA ILE A 11 12.60 16.45 -33.10
C ILE A 11 11.52 17.54 -33.27
N SER A 12 11.46 18.48 -32.31
CA SER A 12 10.63 19.69 -32.42
C SER A 12 11.48 20.87 -32.90
N HIS A 13 10.92 21.68 -33.79
CA HIS A 13 11.49 22.96 -34.22
C HIS A 13 10.83 24.18 -33.54
N GLN A 14 9.94 23.93 -32.57
CA GLN A 14 9.26 24.96 -31.78
C GLN A 14 9.58 24.77 -30.30
N LEU A 15 9.91 25.86 -29.62
CA LEU A 15 10.06 25.89 -28.16
C LEU A 15 8.67 25.82 -27.53
N LYS A 16 8.34 24.66 -26.95
CA LYS A 16 7.08 24.41 -26.24
C LYS A 16 7.38 23.72 -24.91
N PHE A 17 6.91 24.31 -23.83
CA PHE A 17 6.86 23.64 -22.52
C PHE A 17 5.68 22.67 -22.48
N ILE A 18 5.84 21.56 -21.75
CA ILE A 18 4.76 20.61 -21.47
C ILE A 18 4.32 20.88 -20.03
N TYR A 19 3.09 21.33 -19.84
CA TYR A 19 2.52 21.57 -18.52
C TYR A 19 1.85 20.30 -18.00
N PRO A 20 1.99 19.96 -16.69
CA PRO A 20 1.29 18.82 -16.10
C PRO A 20 -0.23 18.92 -16.23
N GLU A 21 -0.82 20.12 -16.20
CA GLU A 21 -2.27 20.32 -16.36
C GLU A 21 -2.79 19.91 -17.73
N ASP A 22 -1.96 20.00 -18.78
CA ASP A 22 -2.31 19.60 -20.15
C ASP A 22 -2.26 18.06 -20.35
N GLN A 23 -1.75 17.30 -19.37
CA GLN A 23 -1.66 15.85 -19.48
C GLN A 23 -2.97 15.18 -19.03
N PRO A 24 -3.48 14.17 -19.77
CA PRO A 24 -4.67 13.44 -19.34
C PRO A 24 -4.39 12.70 -18.03
N ALA A 25 -5.26 12.91 -17.04
CA ALA A 25 -5.15 12.24 -15.75
C ALA A 25 -5.31 10.72 -15.89
N ILE A 26 -4.53 9.96 -15.12
CA ILE A 26 -4.68 8.50 -15.05
C ILE A 26 -6.08 8.17 -14.47
N PRO A 27 -6.90 7.37 -15.17
CA PRO A 27 -8.25 7.04 -14.71
C PRO A 27 -8.21 6.17 -13.44
N ILE A 28 -9.27 6.26 -12.63
CA ILE A 28 -9.44 5.46 -11.42
C ILE A 28 -10.21 4.19 -11.80
N TYR A 29 -9.57 3.03 -11.67
CA TYR A 29 -10.21 1.73 -11.84
C TYR A 29 -11.12 1.39 -10.65
N ARG A 30 -12.32 0.91 -10.95
CA ARG A 30 -13.41 0.60 -10.01
C ARG A 30 -14.25 -0.54 -10.61
N VAL A 31 -14.69 -1.46 -9.76
CA VAL A 31 -15.51 -2.65 -10.03
C VAL A 31 -16.90 -2.50 -9.41
N LEU A 32 -17.00 -1.86 -8.23
CA LEU A 32 -18.22 -1.69 -7.45
C LEU A 32 -18.66 -0.22 -7.37
N GLU A 33 -19.96 0.04 -7.47
CA GLU A 33 -20.58 1.31 -7.08
C GLU A 33 -20.57 1.49 -5.55
N PRO A 34 -20.71 2.73 -5.01
CA PRO A 34 -20.81 2.98 -3.56
C PRO A 34 -21.92 2.19 -2.86
N GLU A 35 -22.99 1.87 -3.58
CA GLU A 35 -24.13 1.06 -3.15
C GLU A 35 -23.84 -0.45 -3.11
N GLY A 36 -22.68 -0.88 -3.62
CA GLY A 36 -22.25 -2.28 -3.70
C GLY A 36 -22.67 -3.01 -4.98
N HIS A 37 -23.26 -2.32 -5.95
CA HIS A 37 -23.59 -2.91 -7.26
C HIS A 37 -22.34 -3.11 -8.12
N VAL A 38 -22.31 -4.20 -8.89
CA VAL A 38 -21.23 -4.49 -9.85
C VAL A 38 -21.40 -3.63 -11.09
N ILE A 39 -20.36 -2.90 -11.48
CA ILE A 39 -20.32 -2.06 -12.69
C ILE A 39 -20.06 -2.93 -13.93
N ASN A 40 -19.21 -3.94 -13.80
CA ASN A 40 -18.86 -4.86 -14.88
C ASN A 40 -18.63 -6.28 -14.32
N GLU A 41 -19.51 -7.22 -14.69
CA GLU A 41 -19.45 -8.63 -14.26
C GLU A 41 -18.12 -9.30 -14.65
N SER A 42 -17.57 -8.99 -15.83
CA SER A 42 -16.30 -9.56 -16.31
C SER A 42 -15.06 -9.12 -15.51
N GLU A 43 -15.19 -8.06 -14.71
CA GLU A 43 -14.14 -7.58 -13.79
C GLU A 43 -14.41 -8.03 -12.34
N THR A 44 -15.46 -8.82 -12.09
CA THR A 44 -15.77 -9.28 -10.74
C THR A 44 -14.86 -10.45 -10.36
N PRO A 45 -14.09 -10.37 -9.27
CA PRO A 45 -13.25 -11.48 -8.84
C PRO A 45 -14.09 -12.67 -8.36
N GLU A 46 -13.75 -13.87 -8.84
CA GLU A 46 -14.30 -15.12 -8.32
C GLU A 46 -13.82 -15.33 -6.87
N PHE A 47 -14.75 -15.21 -5.92
CA PHE A 47 -14.56 -15.53 -4.51
C PHE A 47 -15.62 -16.54 -4.05
N THR A 48 -15.27 -17.36 -3.04
CA THR A 48 -16.27 -18.12 -2.30
C THR A 48 -16.91 -17.23 -1.22
N ASP A 49 -18.17 -17.53 -0.84
CA ASP A 49 -18.85 -16.83 0.26
C ASP A 49 -18.01 -16.81 1.54
N GLU A 50 -17.33 -17.91 1.87
CA GLU A 50 -16.42 -18.01 3.01
C GLU A 50 -15.27 -16.99 2.95
N HIS A 51 -14.71 -16.76 1.75
CA HIS A 51 -13.63 -15.80 1.54
C HIS A 51 -14.15 -14.36 1.64
N ILE A 52 -15.28 -14.03 1.00
CA ILE A 52 -15.91 -12.71 1.13
C ILE A 52 -16.24 -12.41 2.60
N ILE A 53 -16.81 -13.38 3.32
CA ILE A 53 -17.12 -13.26 4.75
C ILE A 53 -15.85 -13.05 5.58
N LYS A 54 -14.73 -13.72 5.25
CA LYS A 54 -13.43 -13.45 5.90
C LYS A 54 -12.95 -12.02 5.66
N LEU A 55 -12.96 -11.56 4.40
CA LEU A 55 -12.53 -10.20 4.05
C LEU A 55 -13.33 -9.14 4.82
N TYR A 56 -14.66 -9.29 4.88
CA TYR A 56 -15.53 -8.42 5.65
C TYR A 56 -15.28 -8.49 7.17
N LYS A 57 -15.09 -9.70 7.73
CA LYS A 57 -14.76 -9.90 9.15
C LYS A 57 -13.42 -9.28 9.53
N ASP A 58 -12.39 -9.38 8.69
CA ASP A 58 -11.07 -8.81 8.99
C ASP A 58 -11.11 -7.27 8.99
N MET A 59 -11.84 -6.65 8.05
CA MET A 59 -12.06 -5.20 8.02
C MET A 59 -12.85 -4.70 9.23
N THR A 60 -13.96 -5.36 9.56
CA THR A 60 -14.80 -4.97 10.71
C THR A 60 -14.10 -5.21 12.04
N LEU A 61 -13.33 -6.31 12.17
CA LEU A 61 -12.52 -6.59 13.36
C LEU A 61 -11.39 -5.56 13.55
N LEU A 62 -10.73 -5.13 12.47
CA LEU A 62 -9.76 -4.04 12.50
C LEU A 62 -10.41 -2.73 13.00
N ASN A 63 -11.60 -2.38 12.50
CA ASN A 63 -12.31 -1.17 12.92
C ASN A 63 -12.71 -1.22 14.41
N VAL A 64 -13.21 -2.36 14.90
CA VAL A 64 -13.53 -2.55 16.33
C VAL A 64 -12.28 -2.50 17.21
N MET A 65 -11.18 -3.15 16.79
CA MET A 65 -9.89 -3.07 17.49
C MET A 65 -9.38 -1.62 17.57
N ASP A 66 -9.50 -0.88 16.47
CA ASP A 66 -9.10 0.53 16.40
C ASP A 66 -9.90 1.41 17.36
N GLN A 67 -11.21 1.21 17.49
CA GLN A 67 -12.03 1.95 18.47
C GLN A 67 -11.55 1.68 19.91
N VAL A 68 -11.35 0.41 20.27
CA VAL A 68 -10.92 0.02 21.62
C VAL A 68 -9.54 0.55 21.96
N LEU A 69 -8.56 0.42 21.05
CA LEU A 69 -7.18 0.87 21.29
C LEU A 69 -7.04 2.40 21.20
N TYR A 70 -7.84 3.07 20.37
CA TYR A 70 -7.91 4.54 20.36
C TYR A 70 -8.39 5.09 21.71
N GLU A 71 -9.49 4.55 22.27
CA GLU A 71 -9.96 4.96 23.61
C GLU A 71 -9.00 4.54 24.73
N SER A 72 -8.31 3.40 24.59
CA SER A 72 -7.20 3.01 25.48
C SER A 72 -6.09 4.07 25.52
N GLN A 73 -5.77 4.66 24.36
CA GLN A 73 -4.80 5.75 24.23
C GLN A 73 -5.33 7.06 24.85
N ARG A 74 -6.62 7.40 24.68
CA ARG A 74 -7.26 8.56 25.34
C ARG A 74 -7.25 8.45 26.86
N GLN A 75 -7.33 7.24 27.40
CA GLN A 75 -7.21 6.96 28.84
C GLN A 75 -5.75 6.87 29.33
N GLY A 76 -4.75 7.07 28.46
CA GLY A 76 -3.33 6.97 28.81
C GLY A 76 -2.83 5.56 29.13
N ARG A 77 -3.61 4.51 28.80
CA ARG A 77 -3.23 3.10 29.03
C ARG A 77 -2.14 2.63 28.06
N ILE A 78 -2.14 3.17 26.85
CA ILE A 78 -1.08 3.04 25.85
C ILE A 78 -0.61 4.43 25.43
N SER A 79 0.68 4.57 25.12
CA SER A 79 1.29 5.89 24.86
C SER A 79 0.86 6.51 23.53
N PHE A 80 0.59 5.69 22.51
CA PHE A 80 0.38 6.12 21.14
C PHE A 80 -0.59 5.18 20.41
N TYR A 81 -1.38 5.72 19.47
CA TYR A 81 -2.22 4.91 18.58
C TYR A 81 -2.60 5.68 17.30
N MET A 82 -2.83 4.95 16.21
CA MET A 82 -3.34 5.46 14.95
C MET A 82 -4.35 4.48 14.38
N THR A 83 -5.53 4.98 14.00
CA THR A 83 -6.58 4.17 13.40
C THR A 83 -6.42 4.06 11.88
N ASN A 84 -6.99 3.00 11.31
CA ASN A 84 -6.94 2.59 9.91
C ASN A 84 -8.25 2.94 9.16
N THR A 85 -9.12 3.78 9.75
CA THR A 85 -10.47 4.10 9.24
C THR A 85 -10.44 4.76 7.85
N GLY A 86 -11.06 4.10 6.87
CA GLY A 86 -11.07 4.47 5.44
C GLY A 86 -10.03 3.72 4.61
N GLU A 87 -9.10 3.01 5.26
CA GLU A 87 -7.99 2.30 4.61
C GLU A 87 -8.15 0.77 4.67
N GLU A 88 -9.17 0.25 5.39
CA GLU A 88 -9.37 -1.18 5.65
C GLU A 88 -9.46 -2.02 4.37
N ALA A 89 -10.20 -1.55 3.36
CA ALA A 89 -10.35 -2.21 2.05
C ALA A 89 -9.02 -2.28 1.28
N THR A 90 -8.17 -1.24 1.38
CA THR A 90 -6.83 -1.28 0.75
C THR A 90 -5.97 -2.38 1.35
N HIS A 91 -5.98 -2.54 2.67
CA HIS A 91 -5.14 -3.51 3.39
C HIS A 91 -5.58 -4.95 3.17
N VAL A 92 -6.89 -5.18 3.28
CA VAL A 92 -7.47 -6.52 3.23
C VAL A 92 -7.58 -7.00 1.79
N GLY A 93 -7.97 -6.13 0.86
CA GLY A 93 -8.01 -6.41 -0.58
C GLY A 93 -6.61 -6.68 -1.16
N SER A 94 -5.60 -5.88 -0.79
CA SER A 94 -4.23 -6.12 -1.26
C SER A 94 -3.68 -7.43 -0.68
N ALA A 95 -3.78 -7.64 0.63
CA ALA A 95 -3.26 -8.84 1.29
C ALA A 95 -3.92 -10.13 0.80
N ALA A 96 -5.18 -10.08 0.38
CA ALA A 96 -5.92 -11.21 -0.19
C ALA A 96 -5.41 -11.65 -1.55
N ALA A 97 -4.84 -10.74 -2.35
CA ALA A 97 -4.23 -11.05 -3.64
C ALA A 97 -2.80 -11.60 -3.55
N LEU A 98 -2.24 -11.71 -2.34
CA LEU A 98 -0.86 -12.13 -2.10
C LEU A 98 -0.74 -13.55 -1.58
N ASN A 99 0.36 -14.20 -1.93
CA ASN A 99 0.74 -15.44 -1.31
C ASN A 99 1.20 -15.17 0.14
N PRO A 100 0.95 -16.07 1.10
CA PRO A 100 1.43 -15.92 2.49
C PRO A 100 2.96 -15.83 2.64
N LYS A 101 3.70 -16.24 1.61
CA LYS A 101 5.17 -16.14 1.54
C LYS A 101 5.69 -14.79 1.06
N ASP A 102 4.87 -14.01 0.36
CA ASP A 102 5.30 -12.71 -0.19
C ASP A 102 5.72 -11.78 0.96
N LEU A 103 6.88 -11.14 0.81
CA LEU A 103 7.46 -10.29 1.85
C LEU A 103 6.85 -8.89 1.77
N ILE A 104 6.28 -8.44 2.89
CA ILE A 104 5.59 -7.15 2.98
C ILE A 104 6.42 -6.15 3.78
N TYR A 105 6.57 -4.95 3.21
CA TYR A 105 7.10 -3.76 3.85
C TYR A 105 5.99 -2.71 3.96
N GLY A 106 5.55 -2.42 5.18
CA GLY A 106 4.56 -1.39 5.48
C GLY A 106 5.18 -0.04 5.90
N GLN A 107 4.31 0.94 6.12
CA GLN A 107 4.56 2.10 6.96
C GLN A 107 3.91 1.84 8.33
N TYR A 108 3.04 2.70 8.85
CA TYR A 108 2.39 2.54 10.16
C TYR A 108 0.86 2.40 10.06
N ARG A 109 0.34 2.05 8.87
CA ARG A 109 -1.11 1.90 8.58
C ARG A 109 -1.36 0.62 7.79
N GLU A 110 -0.78 -0.49 8.20
CA GLU A 110 -0.90 -1.77 7.47
C GLU A 110 -1.39 -2.89 8.40
N ALA A 111 -2.04 -2.52 9.51
CA ALA A 111 -2.56 -3.48 10.50
C ALA A 111 -3.59 -4.45 9.90
N GLY A 112 -4.35 -4.03 8.89
CA GLY A 112 -5.29 -4.91 8.16
C GLY A 112 -4.61 -6.03 7.38
N VAL A 113 -3.38 -5.83 6.90
CA VAL A 113 -2.58 -6.86 6.22
C VAL A 113 -2.20 -7.96 7.21
N LEU A 114 -1.77 -7.56 8.42
CA LEU A 114 -1.46 -8.47 9.52
C LEU A 114 -2.71 -9.21 10.00
N MET A 115 -3.84 -8.50 10.16
CA MET A 115 -5.14 -9.09 10.53
C MET A 115 -5.53 -10.18 9.52
N TYR A 116 -5.52 -9.85 8.21
CA TYR A 116 -5.86 -10.79 7.15
C TYR A 116 -4.94 -12.02 7.15
N ARG A 117 -3.63 -11.82 7.32
CA ARG A 117 -2.62 -12.89 7.43
C ARG A 117 -2.68 -13.71 8.73
N GLY A 118 -3.58 -13.39 9.66
CA GLY A 118 -3.83 -14.18 10.88
C GLY A 118 -2.97 -13.78 12.09
N PHE A 119 -2.47 -12.55 12.15
CA PHE A 119 -1.88 -11.98 13.36
C PHE A 119 -2.96 -11.85 14.43
N LYS A 120 -2.69 -12.36 15.64
CA LYS A 120 -3.74 -12.50 16.66
C LYS A 120 -3.98 -11.17 17.38
N LEU A 121 -5.21 -10.96 17.83
CA LEU A 121 -5.61 -9.78 18.60
C LEU A 121 -4.71 -9.51 19.82
N HIS A 122 -4.29 -10.56 20.53
CA HIS A 122 -3.33 -10.38 21.63
C HIS A 122 -1.97 -9.89 21.16
N GLU A 123 -1.45 -10.32 20.00
CA GLU A 123 -0.15 -9.87 19.49
C GLU A 123 -0.17 -8.36 19.14
N PHE A 124 -1.30 -7.83 18.64
CA PHE A 124 -1.51 -6.39 18.47
C PHE A 124 -1.52 -5.64 19.82
N ILE A 125 -2.24 -6.17 20.81
CA ILE A 125 -2.36 -5.58 22.16
C ILE A 125 -0.99 -5.62 22.87
N ASP A 126 -0.31 -6.76 22.87
CA ASP A 126 0.99 -6.98 23.50
C ASP A 126 2.03 -5.99 22.97
N GLN A 127 2.07 -5.77 21.66
CA GLN A 127 2.91 -4.76 21.02
C GLN A 127 2.55 -3.34 21.50
N CYS A 128 1.27 -2.98 21.51
CA CYS A 128 0.82 -1.64 21.92
C CYS A 128 1.04 -1.34 23.41
N PHE A 129 1.01 -2.35 24.28
CA PHE A 129 1.32 -2.22 25.71
C PHE A 129 2.82 -2.41 26.01
N GLY A 130 3.63 -2.84 25.04
CA GLY A 130 5.06 -3.11 25.22
C GLY A 130 5.35 -4.19 26.27
N ASN A 131 4.45 -5.15 26.46
CA ASN A 131 4.49 -6.09 27.58
C ASN A 131 5.48 -7.26 27.36
N ALA A 132 5.58 -8.17 28.33
CA ALA A 132 6.50 -9.31 28.30
C ALA A 132 6.24 -10.32 27.16
N HIS A 133 5.06 -10.31 26.56
CA HIS A 133 4.67 -11.17 25.43
C HIS A 133 4.94 -10.53 24.07
N ALA A 134 5.22 -9.21 24.03
CA ALA A 134 5.51 -8.49 22.80
C ALA A 134 6.77 -9.02 22.10
N SER A 135 6.63 -9.40 20.82
CA SER A 135 7.75 -9.87 20.00
C SER A 135 8.89 -8.83 19.86
N CYS A 136 8.56 -7.54 19.96
CA CYS A 136 9.50 -6.41 19.97
C CYS A 136 10.14 -6.11 21.34
N LYS A 137 9.78 -6.86 22.40
CA LYS A 137 10.24 -6.68 23.79
C LYS A 137 10.00 -5.28 24.36
N GLY A 138 8.95 -4.58 23.90
CA GLY A 138 8.63 -3.21 24.32
C GLY A 138 9.61 -2.13 23.86
N ILE A 139 10.54 -2.44 22.94
CA ILE A 139 11.58 -1.49 22.48
C ILE A 139 11.00 -0.47 21.47
N GLN A 140 9.97 -0.85 20.73
CA GLN A 140 9.34 -0.02 19.71
C GLN A 140 8.12 0.73 20.29
N MET A 141 7.78 1.87 19.68
CA MET A 141 6.50 2.54 19.95
C MET A 141 5.31 1.61 19.61
N PRO A 142 4.13 1.83 20.21
CA PRO A 142 2.89 1.19 19.75
C PRO A 142 2.69 1.34 18.24
N ILE A 143 1.87 0.48 17.65
CA ILE A 143 1.61 0.34 16.21
C ILE A 143 2.80 -0.03 15.31
N HIS A 144 4.03 -0.11 15.83
CA HIS A 144 5.18 -0.65 15.10
C HIS A 144 5.16 -2.19 15.10
N TYR A 145 4.16 -2.75 14.44
CA TYR A 145 3.98 -4.19 14.33
C TYR A 145 5.06 -4.85 13.45
N GLY A 146 5.20 -6.18 13.58
CA GLY A 146 6.15 -6.95 12.80
C GLY A 146 6.02 -8.44 13.11
N SER A 147 6.07 -9.28 12.08
CA SER A 147 5.97 -10.73 12.25
C SER A 147 6.78 -11.47 11.19
N ARG A 148 7.86 -12.13 11.63
CA ARG A 148 8.65 -13.03 10.78
C ARG A 148 7.81 -14.18 10.25
N ASN A 149 6.89 -14.72 11.05
CA ASN A 149 6.06 -15.86 10.68
C ASN A 149 5.05 -15.52 9.57
N LEU A 150 4.61 -14.26 9.51
CA LEU A 150 3.65 -13.76 8.51
C LEU A 150 4.34 -12.97 7.38
N ASN A 151 5.66 -13.09 7.23
CA ASN A 151 6.48 -12.37 6.25
C ASN A 151 6.18 -10.86 6.19
N PHE A 152 6.02 -10.24 7.36
CA PHE A 152 5.74 -8.82 7.51
C PHE A 152 6.89 -8.16 8.29
N VAL A 153 7.64 -7.30 7.60
CA VAL A 153 8.83 -6.65 8.14
C VAL A 153 8.44 -5.66 9.24
N THR A 154 9.20 -5.62 10.33
CA THR A 154 8.93 -4.71 11.46
C THR A 154 8.97 -3.25 11.01
N ILE A 155 7.92 -2.53 11.37
CA ILE A 155 7.74 -1.12 11.04
C ILE A 155 8.78 -0.22 11.74
N SER A 156 9.12 0.89 11.09
CA SER A 156 9.90 1.98 11.67
C SER A 156 9.23 3.33 11.41
N SER A 157 9.50 4.33 12.25
CA SER A 157 8.89 5.67 12.15
C SER A 157 9.28 6.41 10.86
N THR A 158 10.46 6.13 10.32
CA THR A 158 11.07 6.95 9.27
C THR A 158 10.44 6.65 7.91
N VAL A 159 9.62 7.59 7.46
CA VAL A 159 8.82 7.49 6.23
C VAL A 159 9.69 7.15 5.01
N ALA A 160 9.18 6.26 4.15
CA ALA A 160 9.77 5.83 2.89
C ALA A 160 11.12 5.06 2.97
N THR A 161 11.73 4.89 4.14
CA THR A 161 12.99 4.11 4.28
C THR A 161 12.83 2.64 3.88
N GLN A 162 11.62 2.10 4.02
CA GLN A 162 11.26 0.76 3.60
C GLN A 162 11.24 0.58 2.07
N MET A 163 11.06 1.64 1.29
CA MET A 163 10.96 1.56 -0.18
C MET A 163 12.26 1.04 -0.84
N PRO A 164 13.45 1.64 -0.63
CA PRO A 164 14.69 1.09 -1.19
C PRO A 164 15.07 -0.26 -0.57
N GLN A 165 14.71 -0.52 0.69
CA GLN A 165 14.92 -1.82 1.34
C GLN A 165 14.11 -2.92 0.63
N ALA A 166 12.85 -2.63 0.30
CA ALA A 166 11.97 -3.55 -0.41
C ALA A 166 12.46 -3.84 -1.84
N VAL A 167 12.91 -2.82 -2.58
CA VAL A 167 13.58 -3.02 -3.88
C VAL A 167 14.83 -3.90 -3.75
N GLY A 168 15.64 -3.68 -2.71
CA GLY A 168 16.82 -4.51 -2.41
C GLY A 168 16.48 -5.98 -2.11
N SER A 169 15.42 -6.22 -1.33
CA SER A 169 14.92 -7.57 -1.04
C SER A 169 14.34 -8.26 -2.28
N ALA A 170 13.57 -7.55 -3.10
CA ALA A 170 13.08 -8.06 -4.39
C ALA A 170 14.24 -8.47 -5.32
N TYR A 171 15.29 -7.65 -5.39
CA TYR A 171 16.51 -7.96 -6.13
C TYR A 171 17.23 -9.20 -5.57
N ALA A 172 17.24 -9.39 -4.25
CA ALA A 172 17.83 -10.57 -3.62
C ALA A 172 17.05 -11.87 -3.95
N PHE A 173 15.72 -11.85 -3.95
CA PHE A 173 14.90 -13.00 -4.37
C PHE A 173 15.15 -13.35 -5.84
N LYS A 174 15.13 -12.35 -6.74
CA LYS A 174 15.51 -12.53 -8.15
C LYS A 174 16.92 -13.12 -8.29
N ARG A 175 17.89 -12.68 -7.48
CA ARG A 175 19.26 -13.21 -7.55
C ARG A 175 19.35 -14.68 -7.12
N ARG A 176 18.55 -15.12 -6.14
CA ARG A 176 18.51 -16.52 -5.66
C ARG A 176 17.92 -17.48 -6.68
N ASN A 177 16.98 -17.04 -7.52
CA ASN A 177 16.34 -17.88 -8.54
C ASN A 177 17.14 -17.96 -9.87
N ASN A 178 18.18 -17.12 -10.05
CA ASN A 178 18.78 -16.87 -11.37
C ASN A 178 20.28 -17.20 -11.51
N GLY A 179 21.03 -17.43 -10.41
CA GLY A 179 22.45 -17.82 -10.44
C GLY A 179 23.47 -16.77 -10.93
N TYR A 180 23.06 -15.75 -11.69
CA TYR A 180 23.93 -14.71 -12.29
C TYR A 180 23.31 -13.30 -12.18
N ALA A 181 24.14 -12.25 -12.18
CA ALA A 181 23.69 -10.85 -12.25
C ALA A 181 24.81 -9.88 -12.71
N ILE A 182 24.59 -9.08 -13.78
CA ILE A 182 25.47 -7.96 -14.19
C ILE A 182 24.71 -6.73 -14.76
N SER A 183 23.88 -6.89 -15.81
CA SER A 183 23.60 -5.78 -16.75
C SER A 183 22.35 -4.92 -16.48
N THR A 184 22.41 -3.98 -15.54
CA THR A 184 21.39 -2.92 -15.37
C THR A 184 22.05 -1.57 -15.08
N SER A 185 21.61 -0.51 -15.78
CA SER A 185 22.33 0.77 -15.87
C SER A 185 21.70 1.86 -14.99
N THR A 186 22.53 2.74 -14.42
CA THR A 186 22.11 3.90 -13.61
C THR A 186 21.30 4.96 -14.38
N ILE A 187 21.18 4.81 -15.70
CA ILE A 187 20.36 5.67 -16.57
C ILE A 187 18.84 5.40 -16.37
N GLU A 188 18.46 4.23 -15.85
CA GLU A 188 17.07 3.81 -15.67
C GLU A 188 16.41 4.33 -14.37
N GLN A 189 17.11 5.18 -13.59
CA GLN A 189 16.87 5.22 -12.14
C GLN A 189 15.74 6.16 -11.66
N TYR A 190 15.64 7.42 -12.11
CA TYR A 190 14.48 8.33 -11.81
C TYR A 190 14.52 9.72 -12.48
N ARG A 191 13.35 10.32 -12.85
CA ARG A 191 12.92 11.74 -12.59
C ARG A 191 11.39 12.00 -12.74
N GLY A 192 10.67 12.30 -11.65
CA GLY A 192 9.38 13.07 -11.61
C GLY A 192 8.11 12.51 -12.29
N ASP A 193 6.88 12.99 -12.00
CA ASP A 193 6.41 13.66 -10.77
C ASP A 193 4.91 13.34 -10.41
N GLY A 194 4.47 13.46 -9.13
CA GLY A 194 3.25 12.82 -8.54
C GLY A 194 3.36 11.29 -8.41
N ILE A 195 2.76 10.56 -7.45
CA ILE A 195 3.16 9.12 -7.27
C ILE A 195 2.81 8.25 -8.49
N ALA A 196 1.54 8.10 -8.88
CA ALA A 196 1.23 7.33 -10.11
C ALA A 196 1.93 7.89 -11.35
N SER A 197 1.94 9.21 -11.55
CA SER A 197 2.56 9.84 -12.71
C SER A 197 4.10 9.80 -12.73
N ARG A 198 4.78 9.52 -11.60
CA ARG A 198 6.23 9.21 -11.52
C ARG A 198 6.56 7.87 -12.15
N ALA A 199 5.69 6.88 -12.00
CA ALA A 199 6.01 5.50 -12.32
C ALA A 199 6.29 5.27 -13.82
N PRO A 200 5.54 5.84 -14.80
CA PRO A 200 5.93 5.81 -16.21
C PRO A 200 7.28 6.49 -16.48
N GLY A 201 7.58 7.59 -15.77
CA GLY A 201 8.88 8.27 -15.80
C GLY A 201 10.03 7.46 -15.20
N TYR A 202 9.71 6.43 -14.39
CA TYR A 202 10.65 5.45 -13.83
C TYR A 202 10.61 4.10 -14.58
N GLY A 203 9.89 4.02 -15.72
CA GLY A 203 9.71 2.76 -16.47
C GLY A 203 8.90 1.69 -15.74
N MET A 204 8.23 2.03 -14.64
CA MET A 204 7.34 1.15 -13.88
C MET A 204 5.96 1.07 -14.56
N ILE A 205 5.32 -0.11 -14.47
CA ILE A 205 3.91 -0.26 -14.88
C ILE A 205 3.05 0.43 -13.82
N THR A 206 1.95 1.09 -14.19
CA THR A 206 1.15 1.89 -13.25
C THR A 206 -0.34 1.66 -13.43
N ILE A 207 -1.08 1.60 -12.31
CA ILE A 207 -2.53 1.69 -12.27
C ILE A 207 -2.96 2.55 -11.08
N ARG A 208 -4.08 3.28 -11.23
CA ARG A 208 -4.76 3.98 -10.14
C ARG A 208 -6.10 3.29 -9.89
N VAL A 209 -6.43 3.03 -8.62
CA VAL A 209 -7.63 2.31 -8.20
C VAL A 209 -8.41 3.10 -7.16
N ASP A 210 -9.71 2.85 -7.06
CA ASP A 210 -10.47 3.29 -5.89
C ASP A 210 -10.05 2.45 -4.68
N GLY A 211 -9.56 3.10 -3.63
CA GLY A 211 -9.11 2.44 -2.41
C GLY A 211 -10.25 1.97 -1.50
N ASN A 212 -11.47 2.46 -1.71
CA ASN A 212 -12.66 2.00 -0.98
C ASN A 212 -13.30 0.76 -1.62
N ASP A 213 -12.93 0.46 -2.87
CA ASP A 213 -13.40 -0.71 -3.61
C ASP A 213 -12.42 -1.89 -3.42
N LEU A 214 -12.83 -2.83 -2.57
CA LEU A 214 -12.02 -4.01 -2.25
C LEU A 214 -11.74 -4.88 -3.49
N PHE A 215 -12.67 -4.97 -4.45
CA PHE A 215 -12.50 -5.78 -5.66
C PHE A 215 -11.52 -5.09 -6.61
N ALA A 216 -11.60 -3.76 -6.78
CA ALA A 216 -10.65 -3.00 -7.58
C ALA A 216 -9.21 -3.12 -7.03
N VAL A 217 -9.04 -2.99 -5.71
CA VAL A 217 -7.74 -3.18 -5.03
C VAL A 217 -7.23 -4.62 -5.23
N TYR A 218 -8.07 -5.62 -5.01
CA TYR A 218 -7.69 -7.03 -5.15
C TYR A 218 -7.25 -7.37 -6.58
N ASN A 219 -8.04 -7.00 -7.59
CA ASN A 219 -7.74 -7.27 -9.00
C ASN A 219 -6.42 -6.61 -9.43
N ALA A 220 -6.25 -5.33 -9.12
CA ALA A 220 -5.01 -4.61 -9.43
C ALA A 220 -3.80 -5.22 -8.72
N THR A 221 -3.95 -5.63 -7.47
CA THR A 221 -2.87 -6.27 -6.70
C THR A 221 -2.51 -7.64 -7.25
N LYS A 222 -3.51 -8.45 -7.63
CA LYS A 222 -3.32 -9.78 -8.22
C LYS A 222 -2.60 -9.67 -9.57
N ALA A 223 -3.07 -8.79 -10.45
CA ALA A 223 -2.42 -8.51 -11.74
C ALA A 223 -1.00 -7.94 -11.56
N ALA A 224 -0.79 -7.04 -10.59
CA ALA A 224 0.54 -6.50 -10.29
C ALA A 224 1.51 -7.58 -9.78
N ARG A 225 1.04 -8.50 -8.93
CA ARG A 225 1.81 -9.66 -8.45
C ARG A 225 2.24 -10.54 -9.62
N GLU A 226 1.29 -10.94 -10.46
CA GLU A 226 1.54 -11.79 -11.64
C GLU A 226 2.53 -11.12 -12.62
N LEU A 227 2.37 -9.82 -12.89
CA LEU A 227 3.32 -9.06 -13.72
C LEU A 227 4.72 -8.97 -13.10
N THR A 228 4.81 -8.77 -11.78
CA THR A 228 6.09 -8.64 -11.07
C THR A 228 6.86 -9.96 -11.08
N VAL A 229 6.20 -11.07 -10.77
CA VAL A 229 6.80 -12.42 -10.79
C VAL A 229 7.20 -12.81 -12.21
N ASN A 230 6.28 -12.73 -13.18
CA ASN A 230 6.51 -13.27 -14.52
C ASN A 230 7.44 -12.40 -15.39
N LYS A 231 7.40 -11.06 -15.22
CA LYS A 231 8.18 -10.13 -16.07
C LYS A 231 9.36 -9.48 -15.34
N SER A 232 9.55 -9.73 -14.03
CA SER A 232 10.57 -9.07 -13.20
C SER A 232 10.55 -7.53 -13.33
N ARG A 233 9.35 -6.93 -13.50
CA ARG A 233 9.17 -5.49 -13.63
C ARG A 233 8.40 -4.94 -12.44
N PRO A 234 8.84 -3.81 -11.85
CA PRO A 234 8.08 -3.14 -10.80
C PRO A 234 6.75 -2.59 -11.33
N VAL A 235 5.71 -2.74 -10.52
CA VAL A 235 4.38 -2.18 -10.73
C VAL A 235 4.07 -1.22 -9.58
N LEU A 236 3.48 -0.06 -9.89
CA LEU A 236 2.93 0.86 -8.93
C LEU A 236 1.40 0.81 -8.98
N ILE A 237 0.78 0.61 -7.82
CA ILE A 237 -0.65 0.82 -7.61
C ILE A 237 -0.80 2.09 -6.77
N GLU A 238 -1.62 3.02 -7.24
CA GLU A 238 -2.05 4.18 -6.46
C GLU A 238 -3.52 3.98 -6.04
N ALA A 239 -3.73 3.55 -4.79
CA ALA A 239 -5.07 3.45 -4.22
C ALA A 239 -5.51 4.81 -3.69
N MET A 240 -6.63 5.32 -4.23
CA MET A 240 -7.23 6.61 -3.85
C MET A 240 -8.23 6.40 -2.71
N THR A 241 -7.89 6.81 -1.50
CA THR A 241 -8.76 6.66 -0.31
C THR A 241 -9.12 8.01 0.32
N LEU A 242 -10.18 8.01 1.15
CA LEU A 242 -10.58 9.10 2.02
C LEU A 242 -10.18 8.80 3.47
N ARG A 243 -9.48 9.74 4.10
CA ARG A 243 -9.10 9.61 5.51
C ARG A 243 -10.23 10.09 6.41
N CYS A 244 -10.97 9.15 6.99
CA CYS A 244 -12.15 9.46 7.80
C CYS A 244 -11.82 9.94 9.23
N ASN A 245 -10.59 9.71 9.71
CA ASN A 245 -10.19 10.02 11.10
C ASN A 245 -8.82 10.71 11.22
N CYS A 246 -8.60 11.37 12.36
CA CYS A 246 -7.45 12.24 12.58
C CYS A 246 -6.12 11.49 12.50
N SER A 247 -5.06 12.18 12.05
CA SER A 247 -3.86 11.49 11.59
C SER A 247 -3.11 10.72 12.67
N VAL A 248 -3.15 11.22 13.91
CA VAL A 248 -2.48 10.70 15.10
C VAL A 248 -3.33 11.09 16.31
N GLY A 249 -3.45 10.24 17.34
CA GLY A 249 -4.20 10.57 18.58
C GLY A 249 -3.69 11.79 19.37
N VAL A 250 -2.55 12.37 18.97
CA VAL A 250 -1.96 13.59 19.56
C VAL A 250 -2.49 14.87 18.88
N ILE A 251 -3.13 14.77 17.71
CA ILE A 251 -3.62 15.93 16.95
C ILE A 251 -5.08 16.20 17.33
N ASN A 252 -5.36 17.43 17.79
CA ASN A 252 -6.70 17.82 18.22
C ASN A 252 -7.56 18.32 17.05
N LYS A 253 -8.85 17.94 17.00
CA LYS A 253 -9.76 18.27 15.87
C LYS A 253 -10.10 19.76 15.78
N ASP A 254 -10.07 20.48 16.89
CA ASP A 254 -10.65 21.83 17.05
C ASP A 254 -9.99 22.93 16.19
N ASN A 255 -8.81 22.66 15.60
CA ASN A 255 -8.07 23.61 14.76
C ASN A 255 -8.17 23.34 13.24
N MET A 256 -8.95 22.34 12.80
CA MET A 256 -9.21 22.14 11.37
C MET A 256 -10.53 22.81 10.97
N GLY A 257 -10.42 23.99 10.33
CA GLY A 257 -11.56 24.79 9.91
C GLY A 257 -12.52 24.06 8.96
N SER A 258 -13.75 24.54 8.88
CA SER A 258 -14.93 23.91 8.25
C SER A 258 -14.88 23.73 6.72
N ASN A 259 -13.71 23.87 6.09
CA ASN A 259 -13.49 23.60 4.66
C ASN A 259 -12.75 22.26 4.48
N LEU A 260 -13.38 21.17 4.90
CA LEU A 260 -13.04 19.83 4.41
C LEU A 260 -13.57 19.67 2.99
N ASP A 261 -12.82 20.23 2.03
CA ASP A 261 -13.09 20.05 0.61
C ASP A 261 -12.93 18.55 0.27
N PHE A 262 -14.01 17.89 -0.16
CA PHE A 262 -14.15 16.43 -0.29
C PHE A 262 -13.33 15.85 -1.45
N ARG A 263 -11.99 15.97 -1.38
CA ARG A 263 -11.05 15.46 -2.39
C ARG A 263 -10.32 14.23 -1.85
N TYR A 264 -10.25 13.19 -2.66
CA TYR A 264 -9.43 11.99 -2.41
C TYR A 264 -7.98 12.43 -2.13
N SER A 265 -7.57 12.42 -0.85
CA SER A 265 -6.39 13.16 -0.38
C SER A 265 -5.15 12.30 -0.21
N LEU A 266 -5.27 10.97 -0.22
CA LEU A 266 -4.18 10.05 0.09
C LEU A 266 -4.04 8.99 -1.01
N SER A 267 -2.88 9.02 -1.64
CA SER A 267 -2.36 7.94 -2.47
C SER A 267 -1.53 7.00 -1.61
N LYS A 268 -1.95 5.74 -1.51
CA LYS A 268 -1.18 4.71 -0.82
C LYS A 268 -0.29 3.93 -1.79
N VAL A 269 0.94 3.65 -1.37
CA VAL A 269 1.91 2.81 -2.09
C VAL A 269 2.32 1.66 -1.19
N GLU A 270 1.66 0.52 -1.35
CA GLU A 270 2.09 -0.72 -0.69
C GLU A 270 3.14 -1.41 -1.58
N MET A 271 4.38 -1.50 -1.09
CA MET A 271 5.46 -2.13 -1.86
C MET A 271 5.51 -3.63 -1.56
N ILE A 272 4.86 -4.37 -2.44
CA ILE A 272 4.70 -5.82 -2.37
C ILE A 272 5.90 -6.49 -3.04
N ILE A 273 6.52 -7.43 -2.35
CA ILE A 273 7.61 -8.25 -2.89
C ILE A 273 7.13 -9.70 -2.98
N ALA A 274 6.82 -10.13 -4.19
CA ALA A 274 6.49 -11.52 -4.44
C ALA A 274 7.76 -12.39 -4.51
N GLU A 275 7.69 -13.58 -3.90
CA GLU A 275 8.63 -14.69 -4.08
C GLU A 275 8.08 -15.70 -5.11
#